data_AF-A0A947BU85-F1
#
_entry.id   AF-A0A947BU85-F1
#
_cell.length_a   1.000
_cell.length_b   1.000
_cell.length_c   1.000
_cell.angle_alpha   90.00
_cell.angle_beta   90.00
_cell.angle_gamma   90.00
#
_symmetry.space_group_name_H-M   'P 1'
#
loop_
_entity.id
_entity.type
_entity.pdbx_description
1 polymer ?
#
loop_
_entity_poly.entity_id
_entity_poly.type
_entity_poly.pdbx_seq_one_letter_code
_entity_poly.pdbx_strand_id
1 'polypeptide(L)'
;PQLPLYSLTEPTELAALALAKVNERQCGFSGLATSDDILPGVKPPPDETDWSTLKQLWNERLTQLAESYRNGDAYIEPDNCKYCSYASLCRKDSLRETTT
;
A
#
# COMPACT_ATOMS: atom_id res chain seq x y z
N PRO A 1 4.48 2.99 -0.82
CA PRO A 1 3.03 3.01 -1.11
C PRO A 1 2.56 4.40 -1.59
N GLN A 2 2.25 4.53 -2.89
CA GLN A 2 2.02 5.84 -3.54
C GLN A 2 0.65 6.45 -3.20
N LEU A 3 -0.45 5.69 -3.35
CA LEU A 3 -1.80 6.22 -3.12
C LEU A 3 -2.04 6.73 -1.68
N PRO A 4 -1.63 6.01 -0.61
CA PRO A 4 -1.74 6.53 0.76
C PRO A 4 -1.02 7.87 0.96
N LEU A 5 0.17 8.03 0.39
CA LEU A 5 0.93 9.27 0.49
C LEU A 5 0.22 10.44 -0.21
N TYR A 6 -0.29 10.21 -1.43
CA TYR A 6 -1.08 11.22 -2.14
C TYR A 6 -2.33 11.60 -1.37
N SER A 7 -3.00 10.64 -0.73
CA SER A 7 -4.21 10.91 0.05
C SER A 7 -4.01 11.79 1.29
N LEU A 8 -2.81 11.76 1.87
CA LEU A 8 -2.44 12.53 3.07
C LEU A 8 -1.87 13.91 2.72
N THR A 9 -1.27 14.03 1.55
CA THR A 9 -0.66 15.27 1.08
C THR A 9 -1.62 16.13 0.25
N GLU A 10 -2.77 15.57 -0.14
CA GLU A 10 -3.83 16.32 -0.81
C GLU A 10 -4.55 17.24 0.19
N PRO A 11 -4.55 18.57 -0.04
CA PRO A 11 -5.22 19.53 0.85
C PRO A 11 -6.75 19.48 0.75
N THR A 12 -7.29 18.94 -0.34
CA THR A 12 -8.72 18.81 -0.56
C THR A 12 -9.28 17.47 -0.09
N GLU A 13 -10.57 17.45 0.22
CA GLU A 13 -11.24 16.20 0.55
C GLU A 13 -11.40 15.34 -0.70
N LEU A 14 -10.87 14.11 -0.63
CA LEU A 14 -10.90 13.17 -1.74
C LEU A 14 -12.24 12.42 -1.78
N ALA A 15 -12.89 12.45 -2.95
CA ALA A 15 -14.06 11.64 -3.24
C ALA A 15 -13.72 10.14 -3.44
N ALA A 16 -12.52 9.84 -3.97
CA ALA A 16 -12.04 8.47 -4.14
C ALA A 16 -10.52 8.39 -4.26
N LEU A 17 -9.99 7.20 -4.01
CA LEU A 17 -8.59 6.82 -4.17
C LEU A 17 -8.52 5.51 -4.94
N ALA A 18 -8.04 5.53 -6.18
CA ALA A 18 -8.06 4.35 -7.05
C ALA A 18 -6.89 4.28 -8.02
N LEU A 19 -6.56 3.05 -8.44
CA LEU A 19 -5.73 2.76 -9.60
C LEU A 19 -6.64 2.38 -10.78
N ALA A 20 -6.39 2.98 -11.94
CA ALA A 20 -6.94 2.50 -13.20
C ALA A 20 -6.15 1.28 -13.67
N LYS A 21 -6.86 0.22 -14.05
CA LYS A 21 -6.31 -0.97 -14.72
C LYS A 21 -6.80 -0.94 -16.15
N VAL A 22 -5.88 -0.75 -17.08
CA VAL A 22 -6.16 -0.72 -18.52
C VAL A 22 -5.24 -1.71 -19.22
N ASN A 23 -5.80 -2.83 -19.66
CA ASN A 23 -5.14 -3.84 -20.47
C ASN A 23 -6.18 -4.64 -21.28
N GLU A 24 -5.72 -5.56 -22.14
CA GLU A 24 -6.58 -6.37 -23.00
C GLU A 24 -7.66 -7.18 -22.25
N ARG A 25 -7.43 -7.52 -20.97
CA ARG A 25 -8.30 -8.36 -20.15
C ARG A 25 -9.20 -7.57 -19.21
N GLN A 26 -8.78 -6.36 -18.83
CA GLN A 26 -9.46 -5.54 -17.83
C GLN A 26 -9.32 -4.06 -18.14
N CYS A 27 -10.46 -3.38 -18.23
CA CYS A 27 -10.58 -1.93 -18.20
C CYS A 27 -11.48 -1.55 -17.02
N GLY A 28 -10.92 -0.95 -15.97
CA GLY A 28 -11.68 -0.57 -14.78
C GLY A 28 -10.83 0.01 -13.66
N PHE A 29 -11.45 0.22 -12.49
CA PHE A 29 -10.79 0.80 -11.32
C PHE A 29 -10.63 -0.21 -10.19
N SER A 30 -9.65 0.03 -9.34
CA SER A 30 -9.42 -0.70 -8.09
C SER A 30 -9.06 0.31 -7.01
N GLY A 31 -9.88 0.41 -5.96
CA GLY A 31 -9.70 1.45 -4.96
C GLY A 31 -10.82 1.52 -3.93
N LEU A 32 -10.90 2.67 -3.27
CA LEU A 32 -11.91 3.02 -2.27
C LEU A 32 -12.53 4.39 -2.61
N ALA A 33 -13.81 4.57 -2.31
CA ALA A 33 -14.53 5.83 -2.49
C ALA A 33 -15.22 6.25 -1.17
N THR A 34 -15.62 7.50 -1.03
CA THR A 34 -16.36 7.95 0.17
C THR A 34 -17.83 7.52 0.16
N SER A 35 -18.38 7.27 -1.02
CA SER A 35 -19.72 6.71 -1.23
C SER A 35 -19.73 5.76 -2.43
N ASP A 36 -20.83 5.04 -2.60
CA ASP A 36 -21.09 4.28 -3.81
C ASP A 36 -21.18 5.20 -5.04
N ASP A 37 -21.05 4.60 -6.23
CA ASP A 37 -21.26 5.21 -7.56
C ASP A 37 -20.34 6.39 -7.95
N ILE A 38 -19.31 6.72 -7.15
CA ILE A 38 -18.29 7.72 -7.53
C ILE A 38 -17.42 7.22 -8.69
N LEU A 39 -17.04 5.93 -8.67
CA LEU A 39 -16.30 5.26 -9.74
C LEU A 39 -16.85 3.84 -9.96
N PRO A 40 -16.91 3.36 -11.22
CA PRO A 40 -17.40 2.02 -11.52
C PRO A 40 -16.63 0.93 -10.77
N GLY A 41 -17.34 0.13 -9.98
CA GLY A 41 -16.77 -1.01 -9.24
C GLY A 41 -15.92 -0.64 -8.03
N VAL A 42 -15.87 0.64 -7.64
CA VAL A 42 -15.20 1.12 -6.43
C VAL A 42 -16.26 1.36 -5.36
N LYS A 43 -15.97 0.94 -4.13
CA LYS A 43 -16.90 1.01 -3.01
C LYS A 43 -16.29 1.74 -1.81
N PRO A 44 -17.12 2.13 -0.83
CA PRO A 44 -16.64 2.54 0.47
C PRO A 44 -15.74 1.50 1.15
N PRO A 45 -14.87 1.95 2.08
CA PRO A 45 -14.24 1.05 3.04
C PRO A 45 -15.27 0.12 3.71
N PRO A 46 -14.90 -1.11 4.08
CA PRO A 46 -15.77 -1.99 4.85
C PRO A 46 -16.25 -1.31 6.14
N ASP A 47 -17.47 -1.62 6.58
CA ASP A 47 -18.17 -0.94 7.69
C ASP A 47 -17.39 -0.85 9.03
N GLU A 48 -16.37 -1.68 9.23
CA GLU A 48 -15.52 -1.70 10.43
C GLU A 48 -14.32 -0.73 10.36
N THR A 49 -14.14 0.01 9.27
CA THR A 49 -13.03 0.96 9.13
C THR A 49 -13.49 2.23 8.40
N ASP A 50 -13.60 3.34 9.12
CA ASP A 50 -13.90 4.62 8.48
C ASP A 50 -12.68 5.22 7.76
N TRP A 51 -12.94 6.21 6.90
CA TRP A 51 -11.92 6.88 6.09
C TRP A 51 -10.83 7.57 6.93
N SER A 52 -11.22 8.17 8.06
CA SER A 52 -10.30 8.76 9.02
C SER A 52 -9.32 7.74 9.59
N THR A 53 -9.81 6.55 9.96
CA THR A 53 -9.01 5.45 10.51
C THR A 53 -8.01 4.95 9.48
N LEU A 54 -8.42 4.81 8.21
CA LEU A 54 -7.51 4.46 7.12
C LEU A 54 -6.40 5.50 6.94
N LYS A 55 -6.76 6.79 6.92
CA LYS A 55 -5.78 7.89 6.81
C LYS A 55 -4.81 7.89 7.98
N GLN A 56 -5.28 7.70 9.20
CA GLN A 56 -4.42 7.60 10.37
C GLN A 56 -3.44 6.42 10.25
N LEU A 57 -3.94 5.23 9.93
CA LEU A 57 -3.12 4.04 9.72
C LEU A 57 -2.06 4.27 8.64
N TRP A 58 -2.44 4.89 7.52
CA TRP A 58 -1.51 5.23 6.45
C TRP A 58 -0.44 6.21 6.90
N ASN A 59 -0.81 7.23 7.67
CA ASN A 59 0.13 8.20 8.21
C ASN A 59 1.15 7.55 9.14
N GLU A 60 0.70 6.69 10.06
CA GLU A 60 1.56 5.93 10.97
C GLU A 60 2.55 5.04 10.18
N ARG A 61 2.04 4.26 9.23
CA ARG A 61 2.87 3.35 8.41
C ARG A 61 3.88 4.08 7.55
N LEU A 62 3.49 5.20 6.93
CA LEU A 62 4.39 6.02 6.12
C LEU A 62 5.46 6.70 6.97
N THR A 63 5.11 7.17 8.16
CA THR A 63 6.07 7.76 9.11
C THR A 63 7.09 6.73 9.55
N GLN A 64 6.64 5.54 9.97
CA GLN A 64 7.53 4.44 10.37
C GLN A 64 8.48 4.06 9.22
N LEU A 65 7.95 3.93 8.00
CA LEU A 65 8.77 3.61 6.83
C LEU A 65 9.84 4.70 6.56
N ALA A 66 9.46 5.97 6.67
CA ALA A 66 10.38 7.09 6.46
C ALA A 66 11.48 7.13 7.53
N GLU A 67 11.14 6.84 8.79
CA GLU A 67 12.11 6.77 9.88
C GLU A 67 13.10 5.62 9.69
N SER A 68 12.61 4.42 9.37
CA SER A 68 13.49 3.28 9.08
C SER A 68 14.42 3.55 7.91
N TYR A 69 13.90 4.17 6.84
CA TYR A 69 14.73 4.57 5.71
C TYR A 69 15.80 5.58 6.11
N ARG A 70 15.44 6.59 6.91
CA ARG A 70 16.38 7.60 7.43
C ARG A 70 17.46 6.98 8.32
N ASN A 71 17.11 5.95 9.08
CA ASN A 71 18.05 5.24 9.97
C ASN A 71 18.96 4.26 9.22
N GLY A 72 18.71 4.01 7.93
CA GLY A 72 19.45 3.03 7.14
C GLY A 72 19.08 1.59 7.46
N ASP A 73 17.87 1.36 8.01
CA ASP A 73 17.38 0.02 8.28
C ASP A 73 17.19 -0.74 6.96
N ALA A 74 17.96 -1.81 6.79
CA ALA A 74 17.93 -2.67 5.60
C ALA A 74 17.40 -4.08 5.90
N TYR A 75 16.55 -4.20 6.91
CA TYR A 75 15.88 -5.46 7.24
C TYR A 75 15.01 -5.92 6.06
N ILE A 76 15.02 -7.24 5.80
CA ILE A 76 14.28 -7.83 4.69
C ILE A 76 13.11 -8.65 5.23
N GLU A 77 11.93 -8.47 4.63
CA GLU A 77 10.74 -9.29 4.85
C GLU A 77 10.36 -9.96 3.52
N PRO A 78 10.79 -11.20 3.28
CA PRO A 78 10.64 -11.84 1.98
C PRO A 78 9.17 -12.10 1.62
N ASP A 79 8.61 -11.30 0.71
CA ASP A 79 7.31 -11.53 0.08
C ASP A 79 7.43 -11.47 -1.46
N ASN A 80 6.60 -12.25 -2.16
CA ASN A 80 6.53 -12.29 -3.63
C ASN A 80 7.90 -12.44 -4.35
N CYS A 81 8.88 -13.10 -3.71
CA CYS A 81 10.28 -13.13 -4.18
C CYS A 81 10.50 -13.71 -5.58
N LYS A 82 9.54 -14.47 -6.12
CA LYS A 82 9.59 -15.00 -7.49
C LYS A 82 9.70 -13.92 -8.56
N TYR A 83 9.27 -12.69 -8.26
CA TYR A 83 9.34 -11.54 -9.18
C TYR A 83 10.49 -10.56 -8.85
N CYS A 84 11.33 -10.88 -7.87
CA CYS A 84 12.42 -10.00 -7.45
C CYS A 84 13.73 -10.33 -8.19
N SER A 85 14.20 -9.42 -9.04
CA SER A 85 15.46 -9.57 -9.78
C SER A 85 16.71 -9.58 -8.89
N TYR A 86 16.59 -9.21 -7.61
CA TYR A 86 17.69 -9.14 -6.64
C TYR A 86 17.71 -10.31 -5.66
N ALA A 87 16.96 -11.39 -5.94
CA ALA A 87 16.86 -12.54 -5.05
C ALA A 87 18.23 -13.14 -4.66
N SER A 88 19.20 -13.14 -5.57
CA SER A 88 20.58 -13.63 -5.31
C SER A 88 21.38 -12.77 -4.34
N LEU A 89 21.04 -11.49 -4.18
CA LEU A 89 21.72 -10.56 -3.28
C LEU A 89 21.07 -10.51 -1.90
N CYS A 90 19.82 -10.96 -1.79
CA CYS A 90 18.96 -10.78 -0.62
C CYS A 90 19.36 -11.65 0.58
N ARG A 91 20.08 -12.78 0.39
CA ARG A 91 20.47 -13.72 1.47
C ARG A 91 19.34 -14.15 2.42
N LYS A 92 18.09 -14.14 1.94
CA LYS A 92 16.89 -14.45 2.73
C LYS A 92 16.90 -15.80 3.44
N ASP A 93 17.68 -16.76 2.95
CA ASP A 93 17.76 -18.09 3.55
C ASP A 93 18.44 -18.05 4.93
N SER A 94 19.35 -17.09 5.17
CA SER A 94 20.00 -16.88 6.47
C SER A 94 19.05 -16.38 7.57
N LEU A 95 17.87 -15.87 7.22
CA LEU A 95 16.86 -15.45 8.21
C LEU A 95 16.06 -16.61 8.79
N ARG A 96 16.09 -17.80 8.17
CA ARG A 96 15.31 -18.97 8.59
C ARG A 96 15.99 -19.78 9.70
N GLU A 97 17.29 -19.56 9.92
CA GLU A 97 18.10 -20.35 10.87
C GLU A 97 18.00 -19.86 12.32
N THR A 98 17.39 -18.69 12.57
CA THR A 98 17.37 -18.05 13.91
C THR A 98 16.17 -18.44 14.78
N THR A 99 15.34 -19.40 14.35
CA THR A 99 14.23 -19.93 15.15
C THR A 99 14.54 -21.38 15.55
N THR A 100 15.38 -21.55 16.56
CA THR A 100 15.55 -22.82 17.31
C THR A 100 15.72 -22.48 18.79
#